data_AF-A0A0G1C6P6-F1
#
_entry.id   AF-A0A0G1C6P6-F1
#
_cell.length_a   1.000
_cell.length_b   1.000
_cell.length_c   1.000
_cell.angle_alpha   90.00
_cell.angle_beta   90.00
_cell.angle_gamma   90.00
#
_symmetry.space_group_name_H-M   'P 1'
#
loop_
_entity.id
_entity.type
_entity.pdbx_description
1 polymer ?
#
loop_
_entity_poly.entity_id
_entity_poly.type
_entity_poly.pdbx_seq_one_letter_code
_entity_poly.pdbx_strand_id
1 'polypeptide(L)'
;MKINRNKKDNTFLYIISTVTFIFLGIILTTVINKTKSSDVRAKASATAGIEATAVVSSVDSETNAIKVDELTFASSKTNLGSWTITPPSSFLLSSIIVGNAIKLTIDPTHFDIQTHTLTAKKIQKK
;
A
#
# COMPACT_ATOMS: atom_id res chain seq x y z
N MET A 1 9.50 -40.44 40.73
CA MET A 1 8.88 -40.39 39.37
C MET A 1 8.69 -38.92 38.99
N LYS A 2 9.09 -38.55 37.77
CA LYS A 2 9.41 -37.18 37.29
C LYS A 2 8.22 -36.19 37.32
N ILE A 3 8.49 -34.97 37.79
CA ILE A 3 7.67 -33.79 37.54
C ILE A 3 7.95 -33.36 36.09
N ASN A 4 6.99 -33.48 35.18
CA ASN A 4 7.14 -32.98 33.82
C ASN A 4 6.22 -31.75 33.61
N ARG A 5 6.83 -30.57 33.64
CA ARG A 5 6.19 -29.30 33.29
C ARG A 5 6.07 -29.22 31.77
N ASN A 6 4.91 -29.55 31.20
CA ASN A 6 4.55 -29.06 29.87
C ASN A 6 3.63 -27.85 30.01
N LYS A 7 4.24 -26.69 30.30
CA LYS A 7 3.68 -25.36 30.04
C LYS A 7 4.36 -24.80 28.79
N LYS A 8 4.06 -25.42 27.66
CA LYS A 8 4.17 -24.86 26.32
C LYS A 8 2.88 -25.31 25.64
N ASP A 9 2.30 -24.46 24.80
CA ASP A 9 1.18 -24.75 23.87
C ASP A 9 -0.06 -23.85 24.01
N ASN A 10 -0.16 -22.99 25.03
CA ASN A 10 -1.27 -22.02 25.12
C ASN A 10 -0.95 -20.63 24.52
N THR A 11 0.31 -20.33 24.19
CA THR A 11 0.67 -19.00 23.67
C THR A 11 0.22 -18.78 22.22
N PHE A 12 0.24 -19.83 21.39
CA PHE A 12 -0.17 -19.74 19.98
C PHE A 12 -1.67 -19.49 19.81
N LEU A 13 -2.52 -20.09 20.66
CA LEU A 13 -3.98 -19.87 20.62
C LEU A 13 -4.37 -18.43 20.98
N TYR A 14 -3.65 -17.79 21.92
CA TYR A 14 -3.87 -16.38 22.26
C TYR A 14 -3.45 -15.43 21.13
N ILE A 15 -2.33 -15.71 20.44
CA ILE A 15 -1.88 -14.89 19.31
C ILE A 15 -2.87 -15.00 18.14
N ILE A 16 -3.32 -16.20 17.80
CA ILE A 16 -4.28 -16.43 16.71
C ILE A 16 -5.63 -15.78 17.03
N SER A 17 -6.11 -15.90 18.26
CA SER A 17 -7.34 -15.23 18.71
C SER A 17 -7.25 -13.70 18.55
N THR A 18 -6.14 -13.09 18.98
CA THR A 18 -5.97 -11.64 18.94
C THR A 18 -5.89 -11.13 17.50
N VAL A 19 -5.14 -11.83 16.64
CA VAL A 19 -5.04 -11.52 15.21
C VAL A 19 -6.39 -11.64 14.53
N THR A 20 -7.19 -12.66 14.86
CA THR A 20 -8.52 -12.86 14.28
C THR A 20 -9.51 -11.75 14.70
N PHE A 21 -9.43 -11.26 15.94
CA PHE A 21 -10.24 -10.11 16.39
C PHE A 21 -9.84 -8.79 15.71
N ILE A 22 -8.54 -8.59 15.45
CA ILE A 22 -8.05 -7.43 14.69
C ILE A 22 -8.59 -7.47 13.25
N PHE A 23 -8.53 -8.63 12.60
CA PHE A 23 -9.10 -8.81 11.25
C PHE A 23 -10.61 -8.65 11.22
N LEU A 24 -11.34 -9.16 12.22
CA LEU A 24 -12.79 -8.97 12.31
C LEU A 24 -13.17 -7.50 12.52
N GLY A 25 -12.37 -6.74 13.29
CA GLY A 25 -12.53 -5.29 13.44
C GLY A 25 -12.29 -4.52 12.15
N ILE A 26 -11.33 -4.95 11.32
CA ILE A 26 -11.08 -4.38 9.99
C ILE A 26 -12.25 -4.68 9.04
N ILE A 27 -12.79 -5.90 9.08
CA ILE A 27 -13.94 -6.29 8.25
C ILE A 27 -15.20 -5.53 8.67
N LEU A 28 -15.48 -5.44 9.98
CA LEU A 28 -16.63 -4.71 10.52
C LEU A 28 -16.52 -3.19 10.26
N THR A 29 -15.34 -2.59 10.41
CA THR A 29 -15.14 -1.17 10.03
C THR A 29 -15.31 -0.96 8.54
N THR A 30 -14.90 -1.91 7.70
CA THR A 30 -15.10 -1.85 6.23
C THR A 30 -16.59 -1.94 5.86
N VAL A 31 -17.38 -2.79 6.53
CA VAL A 31 -18.83 -2.91 6.28
C VAL A 31 -19.62 -1.72 6.86
N ILE A 32 -19.23 -1.20 8.02
CA ILE A 32 -19.82 0.01 8.62
C ILE A 32 -19.48 1.26 7.79
N ASN A 33 -18.29 1.32 7.17
CA ASN A 33 -17.93 2.38 6.20
C ASN A 33 -18.76 2.34 4.92
N LYS A 34 -19.38 1.20 4.56
CA LYS A 34 -20.31 1.15 3.42
C LYS A 34 -21.69 1.68 3.74
N THR A 35 -22.05 1.84 5.03
CA THR A 35 -23.39 2.28 5.46
C THR A 35 -23.43 3.70 6.05
N LYS A 36 -22.29 4.31 6.39
CA LYS A 36 -22.25 5.73 6.78
C LYS A 36 -21.73 6.62 5.66
N SER A 37 -22.69 7.32 5.05
CA SER A 37 -22.59 8.63 4.41
C SER A 37 -21.17 9.05 4.01
N SER A 38 -20.89 8.99 2.70
CA SER A 38 -19.73 9.57 2.00
C SER A 38 -19.09 10.74 2.77
N ASP A 39 -18.07 10.44 3.58
CA ASP A 39 -17.30 11.48 4.26
C ASP A 39 -16.62 12.32 3.18
N VAL A 40 -17.03 13.60 3.09
CA VAL A 40 -16.53 14.53 2.08
C VAL A 40 -15.02 14.67 2.19
N ARG A 41 -14.41 14.43 3.36
CA ARG A 41 -12.96 14.43 3.56
C ARG A 41 -12.27 13.19 2.98
N ALA A 42 -12.89 12.02 3.10
CA ALA A 42 -12.39 10.80 2.44
C ALA A 42 -12.52 10.92 0.92
N LYS A 43 -13.61 11.53 0.43
CA LYS A 43 -13.81 11.82 -0.98
C LYS A 43 -12.82 12.87 -1.50
N ALA A 44 -12.58 13.95 -0.75
CA ALA A 44 -11.61 14.99 -1.11
C ALA A 44 -10.17 14.46 -1.11
N SER A 45 -9.81 13.60 -0.15
CA SER A 45 -8.52 12.91 -0.13
C SER A 45 -8.39 11.91 -1.29
N ALA A 46 -9.47 11.22 -1.64
CA ALA A 46 -9.52 10.38 -2.83
C ALA A 46 -9.37 11.21 -4.12
N THR A 47 -9.94 12.41 -4.19
CA THR A 47 -9.79 13.32 -5.33
C THR A 47 -8.36 13.89 -5.43
N ALA A 48 -7.76 14.31 -4.31
CA ALA A 48 -6.41 14.87 -4.26
C ALA A 48 -5.32 13.81 -4.49
N GLY A 49 -5.57 12.56 -4.10
CA GLY A 49 -4.61 11.46 -4.16
C GLY A 49 -3.62 11.50 -2.98
N ILE A 50 -2.84 10.43 -2.83
CA ILE A 50 -1.83 10.31 -1.79
C ILE A 50 -0.46 10.63 -2.39
N GLU A 51 0.24 11.62 -1.85
CA GLU A 51 1.59 11.95 -2.31
C GLU A 51 2.63 10.97 -1.78
N ALA A 52 3.50 10.48 -2.65
CA ALA A 52 4.59 9.58 -2.32
C ALA A 52 5.84 9.88 -3.16
N THR A 53 6.97 9.36 -2.71
CA THR A 53 8.23 9.32 -3.46
C THR A 53 8.73 7.89 -3.53
N ALA A 54 9.36 7.53 -4.65
CA ALA A 54 10.00 6.24 -4.82
C ALA A 54 11.18 6.35 -5.78
N VAL A 55 12.06 5.35 -5.80
CA VAL A 55 13.18 5.24 -6.74
C VAL A 55 12.81 4.24 -7.82
N VAL A 56 12.98 4.60 -9.08
CA VAL A 56 12.64 3.70 -10.19
C VAL A 56 13.65 2.56 -10.27
N SER A 57 13.18 1.32 -10.18
CA SER A 57 14.02 0.12 -10.29
C SER A 57 13.98 -0.49 -11.68
N SER A 58 12.81 -0.53 -12.32
CA SER A 58 12.68 -0.92 -13.72
C SER A 58 11.43 -0.35 -14.36
N VAL A 59 11.42 -0.29 -15.70
CA VAL A 59 10.24 0.07 -16.48
C VAL A 59 9.90 -1.09 -17.41
N ASP A 60 8.67 -1.57 -17.34
CA ASP A 60 8.12 -2.59 -18.22
C ASP A 60 7.22 -1.91 -19.26
N SER A 61 7.65 -1.95 -20.52
CA SER A 61 6.91 -1.34 -21.62
C SER A 61 5.83 -2.25 -22.19
N GLU A 62 5.90 -3.56 -21.92
CA GLU A 62 4.91 -4.54 -22.40
C GLU A 62 3.66 -4.49 -21.53
N THR A 63 3.84 -4.44 -20.21
CA THR A 63 2.73 -4.36 -19.24
C THR A 63 2.36 -2.93 -18.86
N ASN A 64 3.04 -1.93 -19.42
CA ASN A 64 2.93 -0.52 -19.09
C ASN A 64 3.02 -0.28 -17.57
N ALA A 65 4.06 -0.80 -16.93
CA ALA A 65 4.23 -0.74 -15.48
C ALA A 65 5.63 -0.24 -15.09
N ILE A 66 5.72 0.43 -13.95
CA ILE A 66 6.98 0.92 -13.38
C ILE A 66 7.19 0.19 -12.07
N LYS A 67 8.30 -0.54 -11.94
CA LYS A 67 8.73 -1.05 -10.64
C LYS A 67 9.53 0.02 -9.95
N VAL A 68 9.22 0.24 -8.68
CA VAL A 68 9.92 1.19 -7.83
C VAL A 68 10.36 0.51 -6.55
N ASP A 69 11.43 1.02 -5.98
CA ASP A 69 11.92 0.69 -4.66
C ASP A 69 11.79 1.92 -3.74
N GLU A 70 11.92 1.70 -2.44
CA GLU A 70 11.95 2.75 -1.43
C GLU A 70 10.69 3.65 -1.42
N LEU A 71 9.51 3.08 -1.68
CA LEU A 71 8.26 3.83 -1.68
C LEU A 71 8.03 4.44 -0.28
N THR A 72 7.89 5.76 -0.23
CA THR A 72 7.75 6.53 1.01
C THR A 72 6.64 7.55 0.85
N PHE A 73 5.68 7.61 1.77
CA PHE A 73 4.60 8.61 1.72
C PHE A 73 5.12 10.01 2.08
N ALA A 74 4.57 11.07 1.49
CA ALA A 74 4.98 12.43 1.84
C ALA A 74 4.76 12.76 3.34
N SER A 75 3.73 12.15 3.94
CA SER A 75 3.39 12.31 5.36
C SER A 75 4.22 11.43 6.31
N SER A 76 5.00 10.47 5.81
CA SER A 76 5.73 9.50 6.63
C SER A 76 7.05 9.09 5.99
N LYS A 77 8.14 9.09 6.76
CA LYS A 77 9.45 8.62 6.28
C LYS A 77 9.59 7.09 6.27
N THR A 78 8.52 6.35 6.53
CA THR A 78 8.54 4.88 6.49
C THR A 78 8.69 4.40 5.06
N ASN A 79 9.74 3.61 4.83
CA ASN A 79 9.95 2.89 3.58
C ASN A 79 9.01 1.67 3.53
N LEU A 80 8.20 1.59 2.48
CA LEU A 80 7.21 0.54 2.22
C LEU A 80 7.73 -0.57 1.29
N GLY A 81 9.01 -0.51 0.91
CA GLY A 81 9.67 -1.48 0.05
C GLY A 81 9.39 -1.26 -1.43
N SER A 82 9.40 -2.37 -2.17
CA SER A 82 9.25 -2.39 -3.63
C SER A 82 7.80 -2.53 -4.07
N TRP A 83 7.39 -1.72 -5.03
CA TRP A 83 6.02 -1.62 -5.53
C TRP A 83 5.96 -1.59 -7.05
N THR A 84 4.85 -2.07 -7.60
CA THR A 84 4.53 -1.95 -9.03
C THR A 84 3.51 -0.84 -9.22
N ILE A 85 3.85 0.11 -10.08
CA ILE A 85 3.07 1.31 -10.35
C ILE A 85 2.51 1.23 -11.75
N THR A 86 1.19 1.33 -11.87
CA THR A 86 0.51 1.61 -13.13
C THR A 86 0.47 3.12 -13.34
N PRO A 87 1.18 3.66 -14.34
CA PRO A 87 1.15 5.07 -14.67
C PRO A 87 -0.20 5.46 -15.29
N PRO A 88 -0.58 6.75 -15.26
CA PRO A 88 -1.78 7.21 -15.94
C PRO A 88 -1.59 7.09 -17.45
N SER A 89 -2.67 6.88 -18.21
CA SER A 89 -2.63 6.62 -19.65
C SER A 89 -1.95 7.72 -20.49
N SER A 90 -1.92 8.95 -19.98
CA SER A 90 -1.25 10.09 -20.62
C SER A 90 0.25 10.19 -20.32
N PHE A 91 0.79 9.33 -19.46
CA PHE A 91 2.19 9.37 -19.05
C PHE A 91 3.10 8.62 -20.02
N LEU A 92 4.17 9.29 -20.45
CA LEU A 92 5.17 8.70 -21.33
C LEU A 92 6.23 7.96 -20.50
N LEU A 93 6.22 6.63 -20.55
CA LEU A 93 7.22 5.78 -19.88
C LEU A 93 8.66 6.10 -20.30
N SER A 94 8.88 6.50 -21.56
CA SER A 94 10.20 6.91 -22.07
C SER A 94 10.80 8.11 -21.34
N SER A 95 9.98 8.86 -20.60
CA SER A 95 10.45 9.99 -19.78
C SER A 95 11.06 9.56 -18.44
N ILE A 96 10.84 8.31 -18.01
CA ILE A 96 11.39 7.76 -16.77
C ILE A 96 12.84 7.33 -16.99
N ILE A 97 13.69 7.62 -16.01
CA ILE A 97 15.06 7.15 -15.96
C ILE A 97 15.17 6.19 -14.77
N VAL A 98 15.67 4.99 -15.04
CA VAL A 98 15.93 3.98 -13.98
C VAL A 98 16.99 4.51 -13.03
N GLY A 99 16.81 4.29 -11.73
CA GLY A 99 17.65 4.80 -10.65
C GLY A 99 17.27 6.19 -10.15
N ASN A 100 16.39 6.92 -10.85
CA ASN A 100 15.97 8.24 -10.40
C ASN A 100 14.79 8.19 -9.43
N ALA A 101 14.77 9.15 -8.50
CA ALA A 101 13.62 9.38 -7.65
C ALA A 101 12.49 10.07 -8.41
N ILE A 102 11.27 9.61 -8.18
CA ILE A 102 10.04 10.17 -8.74
C ILE A 102 9.08 10.56 -7.61
N LYS A 103 8.27 11.59 -7.88
CA LYS A 103 7.11 11.97 -7.07
C LYS A 103 5.85 11.40 -7.70
N LEU A 104 4.98 10.87 -6.86
CA LEU A 104 3.78 10.14 -7.24
C LEU A 104 2.59 10.75 -6.53
N THR A 105 1.49 10.89 -7.26
CA THR A 105 0.17 11.08 -6.67
C THR A 105 -0.60 9.80 -6.89
N ILE A 106 -0.80 9.01 -5.83
CA ILE A 106 -1.42 7.69 -5.86
C ILE A 106 -2.95 7.83 -5.84
N ASP A 107 -3.64 7.00 -6.60
CA ASP A 107 -5.08 6.82 -6.50
C ASP A 107 -5.42 5.85 -5.37
N PRO A 108 -6.03 6.31 -4.25
CA PRO A 108 -6.27 5.44 -3.10
C PRO A 108 -7.30 4.34 -3.35
N THR A 109 -8.08 4.41 -4.43
CA THR A 109 -9.00 3.32 -4.82
C THR A 109 -8.29 2.14 -5.47
N HIS A 110 -7.06 2.34 -5.93
CA HIS A 110 -6.24 1.35 -6.63
C HIS A 110 -4.91 1.11 -5.90
N PHE A 111 -4.92 1.12 -4.57
CA PHE A 111 -3.74 0.81 -3.75
C PHE A 111 -3.94 -0.55 -3.08
N ASP A 112 -3.20 -1.56 -3.53
CA ASP A 112 -3.30 -2.93 -3.04
C ASP A 112 -1.99 -3.37 -2.35
N ILE A 113 -2.09 -3.52 -1.03
CA ILE A 113 -0.98 -3.94 -0.16
C ILE A 113 -0.66 -5.42 -0.33
N GLN A 114 -1.62 -6.27 -0.70
CA GLN A 114 -1.35 -7.71 -0.82
C GLN A 114 -0.51 -8.01 -2.06
N THR A 115 -0.75 -7.29 -3.15
CA THR A 115 -0.04 -7.46 -4.41
C THR A 115 1.10 -6.46 -4.61
N HIS A 116 1.29 -5.52 -3.68
CA HIS A 116 2.20 -4.37 -3.82
C HIS A 116 2.01 -3.64 -5.15
N THR A 117 0.75 -3.43 -5.54
CA THR A 117 0.39 -2.72 -6.76
C THR A 117 -0.32 -1.41 -6.43
N LEU A 118 -0.04 -0.38 -7.22
CA LEU A 118 -0.76 0.88 -7.13
C LEU A 118 -0.96 1.56 -8.48
N THR A 119 -1.99 2.40 -8.61
CA THR A 119 -2.17 3.29 -9.76
C THR A 119 -1.79 4.72 -9.41
N ALA A 120 -0.97 5.35 -10.24
CA ALA A 120 -0.63 6.75 -10.11
C ALA A 120 -1.58 7.63 -10.95
N LYS A 121 -2.13 8.68 -10.33
CA LYS A 121 -2.83 9.77 -11.03
C LYS A 121 -1.85 10.72 -11.72
N LYS A 122 -0.67 10.90 -11.12
CA LYS A 122 0.37 11.79 -11.62
C LYS A 122 1.73 11.24 -11.23
N ILE A 123 2.67 11.38 -12.15
CA ILE A 123 4.08 11.07 -11.94
C ILE A 123 4.89 12.29 -12.34
N GLN A 124 5.80 12.72 -11.47
CA GLN A 124 6.71 13.85 -11.71
C GLN A 124 8.15 13.41 -11.42
N LYS A 125 9.08 13.89 -12.22
CA LYS A 125 10.51 13.74 -11.94
C LYS A 125 10.86 14.62 -10.75
N LYS A 126 11.67 14.12 -9.82
CA LYS A 126 12.18 14.91 -8.71
C LYS A 126 13.35 15.79 -9.16
#